data_AF-A0A946DI19-F1
#
_entry.id   AF-A0A946DI19-F1
#
_cell.length_a   1.000
_cell.length_b   1.000
_cell.length_c   1.000
_cell.angle_alpha   90.00
_cell.angle_beta   90.00
_cell.angle_gamma   90.00
#
_symmetry.space_group_name_H-M   'P 1'
#
loop_
_entity.id
_entity.type
_entity.pdbx_description
1 polymer ?
#
loop_
_entity_poly.entity_id
_entity_poly.type
_entity_poly.pdbx_seq_one_letter_code
_entity_poly.pdbx_strand_id
1 'polypeptide(L)'
;MNFNFMVKMFLVGLFTFVAACSDVDDEANLVNLHAVASQDVISINFPEATETTVSISSEVKFTLQGLKSNGIDTVTIEQDVEWSLSAGAVSTINQLGLFTAAETSEDIILTATFGFLSESIDIKVSSAKFDQVVKLDEDDSGFSINMCQSQSLVPVGLYVDENGDEEIRPVDSTIINTIDWIVTNEEDGSVSQRAYIETATDNQIFIHTFASGNIIVQAKAVSLLTGEEVTSVDFNQTIENGLNSIKLCDSSDIDLSNCAVTDPEVEKDQFISLIAVADYQAADGSNYFENISRNSKWGISDSLNASSVFSSDRQQLDITGEVEDSSITVSVACGNIEQAVDDILPGVILETLVSCGANVECQQASQQIEITSLSVLSFDVTANDIDLTDDVSISLSSRPAEITLFVTANFSNGDSDIITDDNLLDYTIIPIDGQSDVIETITDSPGVFTVLAAGTAKIKLFFRGETFYVVIEIP
;
A
#
# COMPACT_ATOMS: atom_id res chain seq x y z
N MET A 1 -13.61 67.23 24.32
CA MET A 1 -12.82 66.34 23.44
C MET A 1 -13.38 64.94 23.57
N ASN A 2 -13.75 64.30 22.47
CA ASN A 2 -14.55 63.07 22.45
C ASN A 2 -13.63 61.86 22.73
N PHE A 3 -13.82 61.18 23.87
CA PHE A 3 -12.98 60.07 24.34
C PHE A 3 -12.86 58.94 23.29
N ASN A 4 -13.92 58.74 22.50
CA ASN A 4 -13.97 57.74 21.43
C ASN A 4 -13.07 58.10 20.23
N PHE A 5 -12.79 59.39 19.99
CA PHE A 5 -11.83 59.84 18.97
C PHE A 5 -10.39 59.66 19.47
N MET A 6 -10.13 59.91 20.76
CA MET A 6 -8.83 59.68 21.37
C MET A 6 -8.46 58.20 21.40
N VAL A 7 -9.39 57.31 21.72
CA VAL A 7 -9.15 55.85 21.73
C VAL A 7 -8.88 55.32 20.31
N LYS A 8 -9.59 55.81 19.28
CA LYS A 8 -9.33 55.44 17.88
C LYS A 8 -8.00 55.98 17.36
N MET A 9 -7.62 57.21 17.71
CA MET A 9 -6.29 57.76 17.41
C MET A 9 -5.18 57.02 18.14
N PHE A 10 -5.43 56.57 19.38
CA PHE A 10 -4.46 55.79 20.15
C PHE A 10 -4.31 54.37 19.61
N LEU A 11 -5.40 53.72 19.15
CA LEU A 11 -5.35 52.40 18.51
C LEU A 11 -4.73 52.43 17.11
N VAL A 12 -5.06 53.44 16.29
CA VAL A 12 -4.39 53.66 15.00
C VAL A 12 -2.92 54.02 15.22
N GLY A 13 -2.65 54.86 16.22
CA GLY A 13 -1.30 55.19 16.70
C GLY A 13 -0.51 53.97 17.15
N LEU A 14 -1.12 53.06 17.91
CA LEU A 14 -0.51 51.81 18.38
C LEU A 14 -0.25 50.85 17.22
N PHE A 15 -1.16 50.73 16.25
CA PHE A 15 -0.93 49.95 15.02
C PHE A 15 0.19 50.55 14.15
N THR A 16 0.24 51.88 14.01
CA THR A 16 1.35 52.55 13.31
C THR A 16 2.66 52.52 14.10
N PHE A 17 2.63 52.43 15.43
CA PHE A 17 3.83 52.29 16.27
C PHE A 17 4.33 50.85 16.28
N VAL A 18 3.46 49.84 16.26
CA VAL A 18 3.85 48.44 16.08
C VAL A 18 4.44 48.23 14.68
N ALA A 19 3.84 48.83 13.64
CA ALA A 19 4.38 48.83 12.27
C ALA A 19 5.55 49.80 12.02
N ALA A 20 5.92 50.65 13.00
CA ALA A 20 7.08 51.55 12.92
C ALA A 20 8.20 51.20 13.92
N CYS A 21 7.96 50.22 14.79
CA CYS A 21 8.96 49.61 15.68
C CYS A 21 9.31 48.18 15.27
N SER A 22 8.57 47.58 14.34
CA SER A 22 9.02 46.34 13.70
C SER A 22 10.05 46.74 12.64
N ASP A 23 11.33 46.56 12.98
CA ASP A 23 12.38 46.55 11.97
C ASP A 23 12.08 45.36 11.03
N VAL A 24 12.38 45.51 9.74
CA VAL A 24 12.20 44.43 8.76
C VAL A 24 12.91 43.16 9.24
N ASP A 25 14.04 43.34 9.92
CA ASP A 25 14.82 42.26 10.52
C ASP A 25 14.08 41.56 11.69
N ASP A 26 13.35 42.31 12.52
CA ASP A 26 12.56 41.74 13.64
C ASP A 26 11.30 41.02 13.13
N GLU A 27 10.67 41.52 12.06
CA GLU A 27 9.56 40.80 11.40
C GLU A 27 10.04 39.51 10.74
N ALA A 28 11.17 39.56 10.03
CA ALA A 28 11.78 38.38 9.41
C ALA A 28 12.16 37.32 10.46
N ASN A 29 12.73 37.74 11.59
CA ASN A 29 13.06 36.84 12.70
C ASN A 29 11.82 36.16 13.30
N LEU A 30 10.70 36.87 13.42
CA LEU A 30 9.44 36.30 13.90
C LEU A 30 8.83 35.30 12.90
N VAL A 31 8.89 35.60 11.60
CA VAL A 31 8.46 34.67 10.54
C VAL A 31 9.34 33.42 10.54
N ASN A 32 10.66 33.58 10.63
CA ASN A 32 11.63 32.48 10.67
C ASN A 32 11.43 31.59 11.91
N LEU A 33 11.18 32.19 13.08
CA LEU A 33 10.87 31.44 14.29
C LEU A 33 9.54 30.69 14.15
N HIS A 34 8.54 31.31 13.51
CA HIS A 34 7.25 30.66 13.27
C HIS A 34 7.39 29.47 12.32
N ALA A 35 8.14 29.60 11.22
CA ALA A 35 8.38 28.52 10.27
C ALA A 35 8.99 27.29 10.95
N VAL A 36 10.09 27.48 11.69
CA VAL A 36 10.77 26.40 12.42
C VAL A 36 9.89 25.80 13.51
N ALA A 37 9.20 26.63 14.30
CA ALA A 37 8.33 26.16 15.37
C ALA A 37 7.07 25.44 14.86
N SER A 38 6.54 25.83 13.69
CA SER A 38 5.34 25.24 13.11
C SER A 38 5.54 23.78 12.69
N GLN A 39 6.78 23.41 12.34
CA GLN A 39 7.17 22.05 11.97
C GLN A 39 7.97 21.32 13.05
N ASP A 40 8.16 21.94 14.22
CA ASP A 40 8.93 21.42 15.37
C ASP A 40 10.37 21.00 15.03
N VAL A 41 11.03 21.75 14.14
CA VAL A 41 12.39 21.45 13.66
C VAL A 41 13.45 22.11 14.55
N ILE A 42 14.55 21.42 14.85
CA ILE A 42 15.68 21.95 15.64
C ILE A 42 17.00 22.03 14.87
N SER A 43 17.14 21.25 13.79
CA SER A 43 18.26 21.33 12.86
C SER A 43 17.80 20.87 11.48
N ILE A 44 18.53 21.29 10.44
CA ILE A 44 18.29 20.85 9.05
C ILE A 44 19.52 20.14 8.52
N ASN A 45 19.33 19.23 7.55
CA ASN A 45 20.41 18.62 6.81
C ASN A 45 19.93 18.22 5.40
N PHE A 46 20.86 18.07 4.47
CA PHE A 46 20.61 17.36 3.22
C PHE A 46 20.45 15.85 3.50
N PRO A 47 19.51 15.15 2.84
CA PRO A 47 19.43 13.69 2.92
C PRO A 47 20.76 13.04 2.52
N GLU A 48 21.10 11.89 3.12
CA GLU A 48 22.34 11.17 2.83
C GLU A 48 22.48 10.80 1.34
N ALA A 49 21.37 10.43 0.69
CA ALA A 49 21.30 10.10 -0.73
C ALA A 49 21.30 11.32 -1.70
N THR A 50 21.72 12.51 -1.24
CA THR A 50 21.72 13.72 -2.07
C THR A 50 22.79 13.64 -3.16
N GLU A 51 22.39 13.86 -4.43
CA GLU A 51 23.30 13.90 -5.57
C GLU A 51 24.22 15.14 -5.49
N THR A 52 25.51 14.93 -5.21
CA THR A 52 26.51 16.00 -5.06
C THR A 52 27.36 16.24 -6.30
N THR A 53 27.35 15.31 -7.24
CA THR A 53 27.93 15.50 -8.57
C THR A 53 26.82 15.36 -9.59
N VAL A 54 26.64 16.38 -10.42
CA VAL A 54 25.51 16.50 -11.35
C VAL A 54 26.04 16.67 -12.76
N SER A 55 25.52 15.92 -13.73
CA SER A 55 25.91 16.07 -15.14
C SER A 55 25.50 17.45 -15.69
N ILE A 56 26.33 18.03 -16.57
CA ILE A 56 25.99 19.25 -17.31
C ILE A 56 24.63 19.12 -18.00
N SER A 57 23.90 20.25 -18.10
CA SER A 57 22.60 20.32 -18.76
C SER A 57 21.52 19.38 -18.22
N SER A 58 21.67 18.88 -16.99
CA SER A 58 20.67 18.07 -16.30
C SER A 58 19.89 18.89 -15.26
N GLU A 59 18.77 18.34 -14.81
CA GLU A 59 17.95 18.93 -13.75
C GLU A 59 17.82 17.93 -12.59
N VAL A 60 18.04 18.41 -11.37
CA VAL A 60 17.96 17.62 -10.14
C VAL A 60 17.13 18.37 -9.11
N LYS A 61 16.23 17.68 -8.42
CA LYS A 61 15.43 18.27 -7.34
C LYS A 61 16.09 18.00 -5.99
N PHE A 62 16.51 19.05 -5.31
CA PHE A 62 17.02 18.97 -3.95
C PHE A 62 15.88 19.04 -2.93
N THR A 63 16.07 18.32 -1.83
CA THR A 63 15.16 18.33 -0.68
C THR A 63 15.96 18.53 0.60
N LEU A 64 15.27 18.94 1.66
CA LEU A 64 15.87 19.22 2.96
C LEU A 64 15.11 18.42 4.03
N GLN A 65 15.84 17.85 4.98
CA GLN A 65 15.26 17.16 6.14
C GLN A 65 15.48 17.99 7.40
N GLY A 66 14.44 18.08 8.23
CA GLY A 66 14.48 18.67 9.56
C GLY A 66 14.50 17.59 10.64
N LEU A 67 15.38 17.69 11.62
CA LEU A 67 15.34 16.90 12.85
C LEU A 67 14.32 17.52 13.80
N LYS A 68 13.40 16.71 14.34
CA LYS A 68 12.40 17.18 15.29
C LYS A 68 12.98 17.36 16.70
N SER A 69 12.27 18.10 17.54
CA SER A 69 12.67 18.37 18.92
C SER A 69 12.89 17.11 19.79
N ASN A 70 12.33 15.96 19.41
CA ASN A 70 12.57 14.67 20.08
C ASN A 70 13.96 14.07 19.80
N GLY A 71 14.72 14.65 18.87
CA GLY A 71 16.10 14.28 18.54
C GLY A 71 16.25 12.96 17.78
N ILE A 72 15.15 12.37 17.29
CA ILE A 72 15.15 11.09 16.59
C ILE A 72 14.37 11.20 15.28
N ASP A 73 13.17 11.78 15.33
CA ASP A 73 12.30 11.84 14.16
C ASP A 73 12.80 12.90 13.18
N THR A 74 12.77 12.57 11.90
CA THR A 74 13.01 13.53 10.81
C THR A 74 11.69 13.86 10.10
N VAL A 75 11.67 15.02 9.43
CA VAL A 75 10.57 15.44 8.56
C VAL A 75 11.14 16.08 7.31
N THR A 76 10.57 15.78 6.15
CA THR A 76 10.92 16.46 4.90
C THR A 76 10.32 17.86 4.89
N ILE A 77 11.16 18.86 4.61
CA ILE A 77 10.75 20.27 4.54
C ILE A 77 10.45 20.57 3.07
N GLU A 78 9.16 20.70 2.73
CA GLU A 78 8.71 20.88 1.36
C GLU A 78 8.49 22.34 0.94
N GLN A 79 8.39 23.25 1.91
CA GLN A 79 8.04 24.66 1.70
C GLN A 79 8.86 25.56 2.63
N ASP A 80 8.84 26.87 2.34
CA ASP A 80 9.54 27.91 3.12
C ASP A 80 11.06 27.72 3.22
N VAL A 81 11.64 27.00 2.25
CA VAL A 81 13.09 26.88 2.09
C VAL A 81 13.56 27.93 1.09
N GLU A 82 14.49 28.78 1.52
CA GLU A 82 15.20 29.68 0.63
C GLU A 82 16.43 28.97 0.06
N TRP A 83 16.46 28.84 -1.26
CA TRP A 83 17.54 28.19 -1.99
C TRP A 83 18.43 29.23 -2.67
N SER A 84 19.75 29.03 -2.56
CA SER A 84 20.73 29.91 -3.20
C SER A 84 22.00 29.14 -3.62
N LEU A 85 22.71 29.69 -4.59
CA LEU A 85 24.00 29.18 -5.06
C LEU A 85 25.11 30.18 -4.76
N SER A 86 26.34 29.69 -4.64
CA SER A 86 27.54 30.52 -4.49
C SER A 86 27.66 31.57 -5.60
N ALA A 87 28.18 32.75 -5.24
CA ALA A 87 28.33 33.85 -6.18
C ALA A 87 29.20 33.46 -7.39
N GLY A 88 28.70 33.73 -8.59
CA GLY A 88 29.38 33.41 -9.86
C GLY A 88 28.99 32.06 -10.47
N ALA A 89 28.11 31.29 -9.81
CA ALA A 89 27.51 30.09 -10.39
C ALA A 89 26.78 30.42 -11.70
N VAL A 90 26.99 29.59 -12.72
CA VAL A 90 26.26 29.66 -14.00
C VAL A 90 24.96 28.86 -13.92
N SER A 91 25.00 27.73 -13.19
CA SER A 91 23.83 26.94 -12.84
C SER A 91 22.80 27.76 -12.07
N THR A 92 21.55 27.33 -12.10
CA THR A 92 20.44 28.01 -11.43
C THR A 92 19.70 27.09 -10.49
N ILE A 93 19.13 27.64 -9.42
CA ILE A 93 18.18 26.92 -8.57
C ILE A 93 16.94 27.78 -8.35
N ASN A 94 15.75 27.17 -8.43
CA ASN A 94 14.50 27.84 -8.09
C ASN A 94 14.11 27.58 -6.61
N GLN A 95 13.09 28.30 -6.14
CA GLN A 95 12.65 28.19 -4.73
C GLN A 95 11.83 26.92 -4.44
N LEU A 96 11.66 26.04 -5.42
CA LEU A 96 11.12 24.68 -5.22
C LEU A 96 12.25 23.64 -5.08
N GLY A 97 13.51 24.08 -5.01
CA GLY A 97 14.69 23.21 -4.94
C GLY A 97 15.06 22.55 -6.27
N LEU A 98 14.47 22.97 -7.40
CA LEU A 98 14.87 22.46 -8.72
C LEU A 98 16.16 23.16 -9.18
N PHE A 99 17.24 22.40 -9.19
CA PHE A 99 18.54 22.79 -9.69
C PHE A 99 18.66 22.45 -11.18
N THR A 100 19.14 23.40 -11.98
CA THR A 100 19.43 23.22 -13.40
C THR A 100 20.91 23.47 -13.62
N ALA A 101 21.62 22.40 -14.00
CA ALA A 101 23.06 22.43 -14.22
C ALA A 101 23.43 23.21 -15.47
N ALA A 102 24.54 23.96 -15.41
CA ALA A 102 25.10 24.67 -16.55
C ALA A 102 25.55 23.71 -17.67
N GLU A 103 25.81 24.27 -18.85
CA GLU A 103 26.41 23.53 -19.99
C GLU A 103 27.92 23.30 -19.83
N THR A 104 28.53 23.81 -18.76
CA THR A 104 29.98 23.73 -18.50
C THR A 104 30.24 23.26 -17.07
N SER A 105 31.36 22.59 -16.87
CA SER A 105 31.78 22.14 -15.54
C SER A 105 32.01 23.30 -14.58
N GLU A 106 31.54 23.17 -13.34
CA GLU A 106 31.77 24.15 -12.27
C GLU A 106 31.62 23.49 -10.89
N ASP A 107 32.34 24.01 -9.90
CA ASP A 107 32.15 23.66 -8.49
C ASP A 107 31.40 24.81 -7.81
N ILE A 108 30.28 24.50 -7.17
CA ILE A 108 29.39 25.50 -6.56
C ILE A 108 28.99 25.06 -5.15
N ILE A 109 28.63 26.02 -4.31
CA ILE A 109 28.04 25.73 -3.00
C ILE A 109 26.54 25.98 -3.10
N LEU A 110 25.74 24.96 -2.80
CA LEU A 110 24.30 25.05 -2.65
C LEU A 110 23.97 25.32 -1.18
N THR A 111 23.28 26.41 -0.90
CA THR A 111 22.85 26.79 0.46
C THR A 111 21.33 26.77 0.55
N ALA A 112 20.82 26.02 1.53
CA ALA A 112 19.41 25.97 1.91
C ALA A 112 19.22 26.68 3.25
N THR A 113 18.20 27.53 3.35
CA THR A 113 17.84 28.22 4.59
C THR A 113 16.37 27.97 4.92
N PHE A 114 16.10 27.46 6.13
CA PHE A 114 14.75 27.26 6.65
C PHE A 114 14.60 28.02 7.97
N GLY A 115 13.87 29.12 7.93
CA GLY A 115 13.83 30.09 9.02
C GLY A 115 15.23 30.64 9.34
N PHE A 116 15.73 30.38 10.56
CA PHE A 116 17.08 30.79 10.97
C PHE A 116 18.13 29.68 10.82
N LEU A 117 17.73 28.48 10.38
CA LEU A 117 18.62 27.35 10.17
C LEU A 117 19.16 27.42 8.75
N SER A 118 20.46 27.16 8.57
CA SER A 118 21.12 27.17 7.26
C SER A 118 22.08 25.99 7.17
N GLU A 119 22.08 25.32 6.02
CA GLU A 119 22.98 24.22 5.69
C GLU A 119 23.52 24.40 4.27
N SER A 120 24.74 23.92 4.03
CA SER A 120 25.37 24.03 2.71
C SER A 120 26.04 22.74 2.29
N ILE A 121 26.00 22.47 0.99
CA ILE A 121 26.62 21.30 0.37
C ILE A 121 27.39 21.72 -0.87
N ASP A 122 28.55 21.11 -1.08
CA ASP A 122 29.35 21.30 -2.29
C ASP A 122 28.73 20.47 -3.42
N ILE A 123 28.50 21.12 -4.56
CA ILE A 123 28.00 20.49 -5.78
C ILE A 123 29.05 20.64 -6.89
N LYS A 124 29.40 19.52 -7.51
CA LYS A 124 30.25 19.46 -8.70
C LYS A 124 29.39 19.27 -9.94
N VAL A 125 29.35 20.25 -10.83
CA VAL A 125 28.79 20.07 -12.17
C VAL A 125 29.86 19.46 -13.07
N SER A 126 29.63 18.23 -13.54
CA SER A 126 30.60 17.47 -14.33
C SER A 126 30.21 17.39 -15.80
N SER A 127 31.19 17.60 -16.69
CA SER A 127 31.03 17.37 -18.13
C SER A 127 31.27 15.91 -18.54
N ALA A 128 31.68 15.05 -17.59
CA ALA A 128 31.91 13.64 -17.85
C ALA A 128 30.59 12.94 -18.21
N LYS A 129 30.60 12.19 -19.31
CA LYS A 129 29.42 11.51 -19.84
C LYS A 129 29.37 10.09 -19.33
N PHE A 130 28.19 9.66 -18.92
CA PHE A 130 27.94 8.28 -18.51
C PHE A 130 28.35 7.31 -19.62
N ASP A 131 29.06 6.25 -19.27
CA ASP A 131 29.46 5.20 -20.18
C ASP A 131 28.83 3.85 -19.82
N GLN A 132 29.03 3.39 -18.59
CA GLN A 132 28.51 2.09 -18.13
C GLN A 132 28.40 2.04 -16.61
N VAL A 133 27.57 1.12 -16.10
CA VAL A 133 27.57 0.75 -14.68
C VAL A 133 28.77 -0.16 -14.40
N VAL A 134 29.49 0.11 -13.31
CA VAL A 134 30.69 -0.63 -12.93
C VAL A 134 30.60 -1.27 -11.55
N LYS A 135 29.61 -0.91 -10.72
CA LYS A 135 29.27 -1.58 -9.46
C LYS A 135 27.77 -1.53 -9.19
N LEU A 136 27.25 -2.50 -8.43
CA LEU A 136 25.86 -2.53 -7.97
C LEU A 136 25.59 -1.63 -6.77
N ASP A 137 26.61 -1.41 -5.94
CA ASP A 137 26.52 -0.61 -4.73
C ASP A 137 27.84 0.14 -4.50
N GLU A 138 27.82 1.20 -3.70
CA GLU A 138 29.03 1.97 -3.36
C GLU A 138 30.02 1.13 -2.56
N ASP A 139 29.51 0.20 -1.74
CA ASP A 139 30.29 -0.73 -0.95
C ASP A 139 30.81 -1.91 -1.78
N ASP A 140 32.13 -2.00 -1.92
CA ASP A 140 32.84 -3.05 -2.67
C ASP A 140 32.72 -4.46 -2.06
N SER A 141 32.10 -4.61 -0.88
CA SER A 141 31.95 -5.92 -0.22
C SER A 141 30.95 -6.85 -0.91
N GLY A 142 30.19 -6.35 -1.89
CA GLY A 142 28.96 -6.98 -2.33
C GLY A 142 27.88 -6.90 -1.24
N PHE A 143 26.67 -7.32 -1.57
CA PHE A 143 25.61 -7.43 -0.57
C PHE A 143 25.35 -8.89 -0.21
N SER A 144 25.14 -9.14 1.08
CA SER A 144 24.65 -10.43 1.60
C SER A 144 23.19 -10.21 1.98
N ILE A 145 22.31 -10.88 1.24
CA ILE A 145 20.86 -10.79 1.42
C ILE A 145 20.30 -12.20 1.55
N ASN A 146 19.43 -12.43 2.54
CA ASN A 146 18.73 -13.71 2.62
C ASN A 146 17.63 -13.79 1.57
N MET A 147 17.28 -15.00 1.16
CA MET A 147 16.10 -15.21 0.32
C MET A 147 14.84 -14.59 0.96
N CYS A 148 13.95 -14.06 0.12
CA CYS A 148 12.71 -13.39 0.52
C CYS A 148 12.90 -12.10 1.30
N GLN A 149 14.05 -11.46 1.15
CA GLN A 149 14.29 -10.09 1.57
C GLN A 149 14.49 -9.18 0.37
N SER A 150 14.42 -7.88 0.65
CA SER A 150 14.78 -6.83 -0.30
C SER A 150 15.85 -5.92 0.27
N GLN A 151 16.70 -5.39 -0.60
CA GLN A 151 17.74 -4.43 -0.23
C GLN A 151 17.81 -3.32 -1.27
N SER A 152 18.03 -2.09 -0.79
CA SER A 152 18.30 -0.94 -1.66
C SER A 152 19.69 -1.05 -2.27
N LEU A 153 19.83 -0.67 -3.53
CA LEU A 153 21.09 -0.61 -4.26
C LEU A 153 21.40 0.82 -4.68
N VAL A 154 22.68 1.21 -4.61
CA VAL A 154 23.18 2.48 -5.14
C VAL A 154 24.19 2.19 -6.26
N PRO A 155 23.72 1.95 -7.51
CA PRO A 155 24.63 1.57 -8.59
C PRO A 155 25.63 2.69 -8.88
N VAL A 156 26.85 2.29 -9.21
CA VAL A 156 27.96 3.20 -9.48
C VAL A 156 28.30 3.16 -10.96
N GLY A 157 28.32 4.32 -11.59
CA GLY A 157 28.65 4.51 -12.99
C GLY A 157 30.12 4.91 -13.22
N LEU A 158 30.64 4.52 -14.37
CA LEU A 158 31.82 5.10 -15.00
C LEU A 158 31.38 6.22 -15.93
N TYR A 159 31.99 7.39 -15.75
CA TYR A 159 31.81 8.57 -16.57
C TYR A 159 33.16 8.95 -17.18
N VAL A 160 33.15 9.44 -18.42
CA VAL A 160 34.38 9.84 -19.13
C VAL A 160 34.21 11.26 -19.66
N ASP A 161 35.17 12.12 -19.35
CA ASP A 161 35.20 13.50 -19.84
C ASP A 161 35.77 13.63 -21.27
N GLU A 162 35.77 14.85 -21.81
CA GLU A 162 36.31 15.10 -23.16
C GLU A 162 37.82 14.87 -23.29
N ASN A 163 38.55 14.82 -22.17
CA ASN A 163 39.98 14.54 -22.13
C ASN A 163 40.28 13.04 -22.01
N GLY A 164 39.25 12.22 -21.77
CA GLY A 164 39.38 10.79 -21.50
C GLY A 164 39.67 10.47 -20.03
N ASP A 165 39.51 11.43 -19.13
CA ASP A 165 39.64 11.21 -17.70
C ASP A 165 38.38 10.51 -17.16
N GLU A 166 38.59 9.47 -16.36
CA GLU A 166 37.52 8.64 -15.79
C GLU A 166 37.05 9.20 -14.44
N GLU A 167 35.74 9.22 -14.25
CA GLU A 167 35.05 9.58 -13.01
C GLU A 167 34.13 8.42 -12.58
N ILE A 168 34.30 7.95 -11.34
CA ILE A 168 33.49 6.88 -10.74
C ILE A 168 32.61 7.50 -9.66
N ARG A 169 31.29 7.39 -9.80
CA ARG A 169 30.30 7.99 -8.89
C ARG A 169 28.94 7.31 -9.03
N PRO A 170 27.98 7.52 -8.10
CA PRO A 170 26.61 7.04 -8.25
C PRO A 170 26.02 7.35 -9.62
N VAL A 171 25.17 6.46 -10.12
CA VAL A 171 24.45 6.71 -11.38
C VAL A 171 23.50 7.88 -11.21
N ASP A 172 23.52 8.81 -12.16
CA ASP A 172 22.67 9.99 -12.15
C ASP A 172 21.19 9.60 -12.13
N SER A 173 20.40 10.38 -11.40
CA SER A 173 18.94 10.23 -11.31
C SER A 173 18.22 10.24 -12.67
N THR A 174 18.82 10.86 -13.69
CA THR A 174 18.29 10.90 -15.06
C THR A 174 18.53 9.62 -15.85
N ILE A 175 19.47 8.77 -15.42
CA ILE A 175 19.91 7.56 -16.12
C ILE A 175 19.38 6.31 -15.44
N ILE A 176 19.26 6.33 -14.11
CA ILE A 176 18.94 5.18 -13.27
C ILE A 176 17.66 4.42 -13.71
N ASN A 177 16.63 5.15 -14.13
CA ASN A 177 15.36 4.59 -14.62
C ASN A 177 15.42 3.99 -16.04
N THR A 178 16.55 4.15 -16.72
CA THR A 178 16.77 3.64 -18.09
C THR A 178 17.62 2.37 -18.12
N ILE A 179 18.15 1.95 -16.98
CA ILE A 179 18.95 0.73 -16.85
C ILE A 179 18.02 -0.49 -16.96
N ASP A 180 18.37 -1.39 -17.88
CA ASP A 180 17.79 -2.72 -17.98
C ASP A 180 18.64 -3.71 -17.16
N TRP A 181 18.02 -4.36 -16.18
CA TRP A 181 18.69 -5.25 -15.24
C TRP A 181 18.55 -6.70 -15.69
N ILE A 182 19.69 -7.35 -15.95
CA ILE A 182 19.75 -8.75 -16.35
C ILE A 182 20.20 -9.56 -15.14
N VAL A 183 19.35 -10.48 -14.68
CA VAL A 183 19.66 -11.39 -13.57
C VAL A 183 19.64 -12.82 -14.07
N THR A 184 20.76 -13.53 -13.92
CA THR A 184 20.92 -14.93 -14.35
C THR A 184 21.44 -15.80 -13.22
N ASN A 185 21.17 -17.11 -13.29
CA ASN A 185 21.75 -18.08 -12.38
C ASN A 185 23.22 -18.29 -12.73
N GLU A 186 24.12 -18.21 -11.75
CA GLU A 186 25.57 -18.37 -11.99
C GLU A 186 25.89 -19.79 -12.52
N GLU A 187 25.09 -20.80 -12.14
CA GLU A 187 25.38 -22.20 -12.44
C GLU A 187 25.17 -22.58 -13.90
N ASP A 188 24.20 -21.98 -14.57
CA ASP A 188 23.79 -22.37 -15.93
C ASP A 188 23.53 -21.19 -16.89
N GLY A 189 23.58 -19.94 -16.40
CA GLY A 189 23.34 -18.73 -17.19
C GLY A 189 21.90 -18.54 -17.65
N SER A 190 20.95 -19.34 -17.14
CA SER A 190 19.52 -19.14 -17.39
C SER A 190 19.00 -17.90 -16.67
N VAL A 191 17.87 -17.35 -17.15
CA VAL A 191 17.18 -16.24 -16.46
C VAL A 191 16.86 -16.67 -15.02
N SER A 192 17.24 -15.84 -14.06
CA SER A 192 17.10 -16.23 -12.66
C SER A 192 15.66 -16.17 -12.18
N GLN A 193 15.28 -17.19 -11.43
CA GLN A 193 14.06 -17.19 -10.62
C GLN A 193 14.32 -16.91 -9.13
N ARG A 194 15.54 -16.44 -8.82
CA ARG A 194 15.99 -16.21 -7.45
C ARG A 194 15.92 -14.75 -7.05
N ALA A 195 16.03 -13.83 -8.00
CA ALA A 195 15.95 -12.41 -7.74
C ALA A 195 15.39 -11.61 -8.91
N TYR A 196 14.89 -10.42 -8.59
CA TYR A 196 14.41 -9.41 -9.52
C TYR A 196 14.90 -8.05 -9.04
N ILE A 197 15.30 -7.16 -9.95
CA ILE A 197 15.66 -5.79 -9.61
C ILE A 197 14.56 -4.87 -10.07
N GLU A 198 14.00 -4.11 -9.13
CA GLU A 198 13.01 -3.08 -9.37
C GLU A 198 13.69 -1.71 -9.35
N THR A 199 13.38 -0.87 -10.34
CA THR A 199 13.62 0.57 -10.25
C THR A 199 12.32 1.27 -9.91
N ALA A 200 12.21 1.78 -8.68
CA ALA A 200 11.06 2.49 -8.17
C ALA A 200 10.96 3.91 -8.77
N THR A 201 9.77 4.52 -8.68
CA THR A 201 9.47 5.82 -9.32
C THR A 201 10.23 7.02 -8.77
N ASP A 202 10.90 6.87 -7.64
CA ASP A 202 11.67 7.89 -6.93
C ASP A 202 13.19 7.70 -7.11
N ASN A 203 13.62 7.04 -8.19
CA ASN A 203 15.02 6.76 -8.52
C ASN A 203 15.70 5.79 -7.53
N GLN A 204 14.92 5.06 -6.73
CA GLN A 204 15.45 4.02 -5.86
C GLN A 204 15.48 2.69 -6.61
N ILE A 205 16.53 1.90 -6.36
CA ILE A 205 16.64 0.56 -6.91
C ILE A 205 16.61 -0.43 -5.76
N PHE A 206 15.80 -1.47 -5.90
CA PHE A 206 15.72 -2.55 -4.95
C PHE A 206 16.01 -3.87 -5.64
N ILE A 207 16.88 -4.68 -5.04
CA ILE A 207 16.89 -6.10 -5.35
C ILE A 207 15.91 -6.83 -4.44
N HIS A 208 15.01 -7.58 -5.06
CA HIS A 208 14.08 -8.49 -4.42
C HIS A 208 14.58 -9.91 -4.62
N THR A 209 14.66 -10.68 -3.54
CA THR A 209 15.07 -12.09 -3.61
C THR A 209 13.90 -13.00 -3.28
N PHE A 210 13.91 -14.20 -3.85
CA PHE A 210 12.82 -15.17 -3.76
C PHE A 210 13.31 -16.59 -3.51
N ALA A 211 14.59 -16.87 -3.74
CA ALA A 211 15.23 -18.16 -3.47
C ALA A 211 16.74 -17.96 -3.28
N SER A 212 17.36 -18.85 -2.50
CA SER A 212 18.80 -18.84 -2.27
C SER A 212 19.59 -19.36 -3.47
N GLY A 213 20.89 -19.05 -3.46
CA GLY A 213 21.86 -19.47 -4.46
C GLY A 213 22.58 -18.29 -5.10
N ASN A 214 23.50 -18.61 -6.01
CA ASN A 214 24.32 -17.60 -6.65
C ASN A 214 23.65 -17.03 -7.90
N ILE A 215 23.80 -15.73 -8.09
CA ILE A 215 23.28 -15.03 -9.27
C ILE A 215 24.37 -14.14 -9.87
N ILE A 216 24.24 -13.87 -11.16
CA ILE A 216 24.98 -12.83 -11.85
C ILE A 216 23.99 -11.72 -12.19
N VAL A 217 24.32 -10.51 -11.75
CA VAL A 217 23.60 -9.30 -12.15
C VAL A 217 24.45 -8.55 -13.17
N GLN A 218 23.81 -8.07 -14.23
CA GLN A 218 24.40 -7.14 -15.19
C GLN A 218 23.44 -5.96 -15.40
N ALA A 219 24.02 -4.79 -15.63
CA ALA A 219 23.29 -3.58 -16.00
C ALA A 219 23.53 -3.29 -17.47
N LYS A 220 22.45 -3.11 -18.24
CA LYS A 220 22.49 -2.70 -19.63
C LYS A 220 21.90 -1.31 -19.77
N ALA A 221 22.68 -0.37 -20.28
CA ALA A 221 22.26 1.03 -20.42
C ALA A 221 22.89 1.66 -21.67
N VAL A 222 22.33 2.78 -22.13
CA VAL A 222 22.90 3.55 -23.25
C VAL A 222 24.03 4.43 -22.73
N SER A 223 25.24 4.23 -23.26
CA SER A 223 26.39 5.10 -23.03
C SER A 223 26.12 6.48 -23.66
N LEU A 224 26.16 7.54 -22.86
CA LEU A 224 26.08 8.92 -23.34
C LEU A 224 27.39 9.37 -24.01
N LEU A 225 28.49 8.65 -23.78
CA LEU A 225 29.77 8.87 -24.45
C LEU A 225 29.73 8.39 -25.91
N THR A 226 29.25 7.17 -26.15
CA THR A 226 29.30 6.50 -27.46
C THR A 226 27.96 6.49 -28.20
N GLY A 227 26.84 6.59 -27.48
CA GLY A 227 25.48 6.42 -28.00
C GLY A 227 25.07 4.96 -28.21
N GLU A 228 25.90 3.99 -27.81
CA GLU A 228 25.62 2.55 -27.93
C GLU A 228 25.11 1.97 -26.61
N GLU A 229 24.37 0.86 -26.69
CA GLU A 229 24.03 0.08 -25.48
C GLU A 229 25.27 -0.68 -25.00
N VAL A 230 25.62 -0.48 -23.74
CA VAL A 230 26.74 -1.14 -23.06
C VAL A 230 26.19 -1.99 -21.93
N THR A 231 26.72 -3.22 -21.81
CA THR A 231 26.42 -4.12 -20.69
C THR A 231 27.63 -4.14 -19.76
N SER A 232 27.37 -3.99 -18.47
CA SER A 232 28.39 -4.06 -17.42
C SER A 232 29.12 -5.41 -17.39
N VAL A 233 30.18 -5.45 -16.59
CA VAL A 233 30.77 -6.73 -16.17
C VAL A 233 29.78 -7.52 -15.29
N ASP A 234 30.09 -8.79 -15.08
CA ASP A 234 29.34 -9.69 -14.21
C ASP A 234 29.50 -9.27 -12.74
N PHE A 235 28.38 -8.92 -12.10
CA PHE A 235 28.32 -8.69 -10.67
C PHE A 235 27.83 -9.97 -9.98
N ASN A 236 28.76 -10.80 -9.52
CA ASN A 236 28.45 -12.06 -8.82
C ASN A 236 27.92 -11.76 -7.42
N GLN A 237 26.72 -12.26 -7.11
CA GLN A 237 26.08 -12.12 -5.81
C GLN A 237 25.66 -13.49 -5.27
N THR A 238 25.54 -13.59 -3.94
CA THR A 238 25.10 -14.81 -3.25
C THR A 238 23.89 -14.48 -2.40
N ILE A 239 22.78 -15.16 -2.68
CA ILE A 239 21.57 -15.08 -1.86
C ILE A 239 21.63 -16.17 -0.81
N GLU A 240 21.60 -15.76 0.46
CA GLU A 240 21.76 -16.66 1.60
C GLU A 240 20.47 -17.41 1.95
N ASN A 241 20.64 -18.59 2.53
CA ASN A 241 19.58 -19.40 3.10
C ASN A 241 19.48 -19.17 4.62
N GLY A 242 19.17 -17.94 5.04
CA GLY A 242 18.95 -17.59 6.44
C GLY A 242 17.49 -17.70 6.92
N LEU A 243 16.58 -18.15 6.05
CA LEU A 243 15.15 -18.25 6.36
C LEU A 243 14.84 -19.52 7.18
N ASN A 244 14.38 -19.35 8.41
CA ASN A 244 14.04 -20.47 9.30
C ASN A 244 12.64 -21.02 9.02
N SER A 245 11.64 -20.14 8.89
CA SER A 245 10.26 -20.52 8.63
C SER A 245 9.44 -19.37 8.05
N ILE A 246 8.25 -19.69 7.54
CA ILE A 246 7.23 -18.72 7.12
C ILE A 246 5.92 -19.08 7.81
N LYS A 247 5.11 -18.08 8.11
CA LYS A 247 3.71 -18.23 8.54
C LYS A 247 2.82 -17.22 7.84
N LEU A 248 1.52 -17.52 7.82
CA LEU A 248 0.46 -16.61 7.37
C LEU A 248 -0.15 -15.90 8.58
N CYS A 249 -0.40 -14.60 8.43
CA CYS A 249 -0.98 -13.75 9.46
C CYS A 249 -2.03 -12.82 8.87
N ASP A 250 -2.91 -12.30 9.73
CA ASP A 250 -3.88 -11.28 9.33
C ASP A 250 -3.14 -9.96 9.05
N SER A 251 -3.50 -9.21 8.00
CA SER A 251 -2.74 -8.00 7.63
C SER A 251 -2.82 -6.89 8.67
N SER A 252 -3.79 -6.94 9.57
CA SER A 252 -3.91 -6.03 10.72
C SER A 252 -2.94 -6.32 11.86
N ASP A 253 -2.19 -7.44 11.82
CA ASP A 253 -1.28 -7.81 12.90
C ASP A 253 -0.06 -6.88 12.97
N ILE A 254 0.14 -6.28 14.15
CA ILE A 254 1.28 -5.40 14.44
C ILE A 254 2.45 -6.18 15.06
N ASP A 255 2.17 -7.19 15.89
CA ASP A 255 3.18 -8.06 16.50
C ASP A 255 3.45 -9.27 15.60
N LEU A 256 4.36 -9.10 14.65
CA LEU A 256 4.74 -10.15 13.69
C LEU A 256 5.28 -11.42 14.36
N SER A 257 5.81 -11.34 15.59
CA SER A 257 6.32 -12.51 16.29
C SER A 257 5.22 -13.50 16.69
N ASN A 258 4.07 -12.97 17.11
CA ASN A 258 2.92 -13.77 17.60
C ASN A 258 1.72 -13.80 16.64
N CYS A 259 1.84 -13.15 15.48
CA CYS A 259 0.78 -13.11 14.48
C CYS A 259 0.38 -14.51 13.96
N ALA A 260 -0.88 -14.66 13.57
CA ALA A 260 -1.49 -15.85 13.00
C ALA A 260 -2.82 -15.47 12.33
N VAL A 261 -3.32 -16.30 11.41
CA VAL A 261 -4.70 -16.14 10.90
C VAL A 261 -5.69 -16.56 12.00
N THR A 262 -6.46 -15.60 12.51
CA THR A 262 -7.32 -15.83 13.69
C THR A 262 -8.73 -16.27 13.33
N ASP A 263 -9.28 -15.74 12.24
CA ASP A 263 -10.62 -16.07 11.73
C ASP A 263 -10.51 -16.42 10.25
N PRO A 264 -10.28 -17.69 9.89
CA PRO A 264 -10.12 -18.11 8.51
C PRO A 264 -11.46 -18.25 7.78
N GLU A 265 -12.37 -17.29 8.00
CA GLU A 265 -13.68 -17.22 7.36
C GLU A 265 -13.80 -15.90 6.61
N VAL A 266 -14.39 -15.94 5.41
CA VAL A 266 -14.71 -14.75 4.63
C VAL A 266 -16.13 -14.87 4.10
N GLU A 267 -16.95 -13.84 4.30
CA GLU A 267 -18.26 -13.81 3.65
C GLU A 267 -18.09 -13.67 2.14
N LYS A 268 -19.02 -14.25 1.37
CA LYS A 268 -19.06 -14.07 -0.07
C LYS A 268 -19.11 -12.57 -0.43
N ASP A 269 -18.41 -12.20 -1.51
CA ASP A 269 -18.19 -10.84 -1.99
C ASP A 269 -17.46 -9.91 -0.99
N GLN A 270 -16.99 -10.46 0.15
CA GLN A 270 -16.07 -9.80 1.07
C GLN A 270 -14.66 -10.37 0.92
N PHE A 271 -13.68 -9.72 1.56
CA PHE A 271 -12.29 -10.15 1.50
C PHE A 271 -11.67 -10.30 2.89
N ILE A 272 -10.70 -11.21 2.96
CA ILE A 272 -9.74 -11.32 4.06
C ILE A 272 -8.36 -10.93 3.55
N SER A 273 -7.65 -10.11 4.30
CA SER A 273 -6.31 -9.61 3.95
C SER A 273 -5.25 -10.36 4.71
N LEU A 274 -4.32 -10.98 4.00
CA LEU A 274 -3.27 -11.82 4.56
C LEU A 274 -1.88 -11.26 4.26
N ILE A 275 -0.96 -11.52 5.18
CA ILE A 275 0.48 -11.29 5.00
C ILE A 275 1.27 -12.57 5.24
N ALA A 276 2.41 -12.70 4.57
CA ALA A 276 3.41 -13.72 4.85
C ALA A 276 4.51 -13.14 5.71
N VAL A 277 4.80 -13.80 6.83
CA VAL A 277 5.81 -13.38 7.79
C VAL A 277 6.91 -14.42 7.86
N ALA A 278 8.14 -13.98 7.62
CA ALA A 278 9.34 -14.79 7.75
C ALA A 278 9.92 -14.72 9.17
N ASP A 279 10.52 -15.81 9.60
CA ASP A 279 11.41 -15.88 10.78
C ASP A 279 12.85 -16.06 10.29
N TYR A 280 13.70 -15.10 10.64
CA TYR A 280 15.13 -15.11 10.36
C TYR A 280 15.94 -15.08 11.64
N GLN A 281 17.20 -15.50 11.57
CA GLN A 281 18.14 -15.35 12.68
C GLN A 281 19.14 -14.21 12.42
N ALA A 282 19.22 -13.26 13.35
CA ALA A 282 20.21 -12.20 13.34
C ALA A 282 21.61 -12.73 13.70
N ALA A 283 22.64 -11.93 13.42
CA ALA A 283 24.04 -12.27 13.69
C ALA A 283 24.34 -12.51 15.19
N ASP A 284 23.54 -11.94 16.09
CA ASP A 284 23.64 -12.16 17.54
C ASP A 284 22.91 -13.43 18.03
N GLY A 285 22.27 -14.16 17.11
CA GLY A 285 21.51 -15.37 17.35
C GLY A 285 20.04 -15.16 17.76
N SER A 286 19.59 -13.91 17.87
CA SER A 286 18.17 -13.58 18.10
C SER A 286 17.33 -13.79 16.84
N ASN A 287 16.03 -14.03 17.02
CA ASN A 287 15.10 -14.10 15.90
C ASN A 287 14.56 -12.71 15.59
N TYR A 288 14.38 -12.41 14.30
CA TYR A 288 13.63 -11.26 13.84
C TYR A 288 12.59 -11.69 12.80
N PHE A 289 11.49 -10.94 12.75
CA PHE A 289 10.34 -11.25 11.91
C PHE A 289 10.11 -10.12 10.91
N GLU A 290 9.82 -10.47 9.67
CA GLU A 290 9.68 -9.52 8.58
C GLU A 290 8.47 -9.90 7.70
N ASN A 291 7.71 -8.89 7.25
CA ASN A 291 6.69 -9.10 6.23
C ASN A 291 7.38 -9.33 4.88
N ILE A 292 7.21 -10.53 4.33
CA ILE A 292 7.81 -10.96 3.07
C ILE A 292 6.76 -11.16 1.97
N SER A 293 5.54 -10.66 2.14
CA SER A 293 4.44 -10.86 1.18
C SER A 293 4.83 -10.49 -0.24
N ARG A 294 5.55 -9.37 -0.38
CA ARG A 294 6.10 -8.86 -1.64
C ARG A 294 7.23 -9.73 -2.23
N ASN A 295 7.97 -10.44 -1.38
CA ASN A 295 9.14 -11.23 -1.78
C ASN A 295 8.85 -12.74 -1.79
N SER A 296 7.58 -13.13 -1.75
CA SER A 296 7.14 -14.53 -1.71
C SER A 296 6.23 -14.87 -2.90
N LYS A 297 6.04 -16.17 -3.13
CA LYS A 297 5.21 -16.71 -4.20
C LYS A 297 3.94 -17.27 -3.58
N TRP A 298 2.78 -16.84 -4.08
CA TRP A 298 1.47 -17.14 -3.54
C TRP A 298 0.65 -17.99 -4.50
N GLY A 299 -0.32 -18.72 -3.97
CA GLY A 299 -1.22 -19.52 -4.79
C GLY A 299 -2.46 -19.99 -4.04
N ILE A 300 -3.55 -20.13 -4.79
CA ILE A 300 -4.86 -20.56 -4.29
C ILE A 300 -5.28 -21.89 -4.92
N SER A 301 -6.06 -22.71 -4.21
CA SER A 301 -6.42 -24.05 -4.67
C SER A 301 -7.52 -24.10 -5.73
N ASP A 302 -8.43 -23.13 -5.73
CA ASP A 302 -9.59 -23.08 -6.63
C ASP A 302 -10.00 -21.62 -6.90
N SER A 303 -9.60 -21.12 -8.06
CA SER A 303 -9.89 -19.75 -8.50
C SER A 303 -11.34 -19.53 -8.94
N LEU A 304 -12.17 -20.57 -8.96
CA LEU A 304 -13.62 -20.42 -9.15
C LEU A 304 -14.32 -20.02 -7.86
N ASN A 305 -13.81 -20.47 -6.71
CA ASN A 305 -14.42 -20.22 -5.41
C ASN A 305 -13.93 -18.91 -4.78
N ALA A 306 -12.71 -18.46 -5.11
CA ALA A 306 -12.15 -17.22 -4.61
C ALA A 306 -11.28 -16.53 -5.66
N SER A 307 -11.19 -15.21 -5.56
CA SER A 307 -10.19 -14.42 -6.26
C SER A 307 -9.13 -13.90 -5.29
N SER A 308 -7.93 -13.58 -5.80
CA SER A 308 -6.81 -13.11 -5.00
C SER A 308 -6.08 -11.96 -5.69
N VAL A 309 -5.86 -10.86 -4.99
CA VAL A 309 -5.23 -9.65 -5.53
C VAL A 309 -4.30 -9.05 -4.49
N PHE A 310 -3.10 -8.63 -4.91
CA PHE A 310 -2.22 -7.86 -4.04
C PHE A 310 -2.75 -6.43 -3.83
N SER A 311 -2.54 -5.89 -2.63
CA SER A 311 -2.64 -4.45 -2.40
C SER A 311 -1.75 -3.67 -3.36
N SER A 312 -2.03 -2.37 -3.55
CA SER A 312 -1.26 -1.54 -4.48
C SER A 312 0.24 -1.46 -4.13
N ASP A 313 0.60 -1.56 -2.86
CA ASP A 313 1.98 -1.59 -2.36
C ASP A 313 2.56 -3.02 -2.28
N ARG A 314 1.75 -4.03 -2.59
CA ARG A 314 2.06 -5.47 -2.54
C ARG A 314 2.50 -5.98 -1.17
N GLN A 315 2.12 -5.28 -0.10
CA GLN A 315 2.44 -5.67 1.27
C GLN A 315 1.44 -6.67 1.86
N GLN A 316 0.26 -6.82 1.24
CA GLN A 316 -0.75 -7.80 1.62
C GLN A 316 -1.44 -8.42 0.40
N LEU A 317 -1.94 -9.65 0.57
CA LEU A 317 -2.77 -10.35 -0.40
C LEU A 317 -4.22 -10.37 0.09
N ASP A 318 -5.12 -9.77 -0.67
CA ASP A 318 -6.55 -9.78 -0.42
C ASP A 318 -7.18 -10.99 -1.12
N ILE A 319 -7.94 -11.78 -0.37
CA ILE A 319 -8.65 -12.96 -0.86
C ILE A 319 -10.14 -12.69 -0.78
N THR A 320 -10.82 -12.63 -1.93
CA THR A 320 -12.26 -12.39 -2.02
C THR A 320 -13.01 -13.70 -2.23
N GLY A 321 -14.02 -13.98 -1.41
CA GLY A 321 -14.88 -15.15 -1.58
C GLY A 321 -15.89 -14.95 -2.71
N GLU A 322 -15.96 -15.86 -3.68
CA GLU A 322 -16.86 -15.75 -4.84
C GLU A 322 -18.05 -16.73 -4.74
N VAL A 323 -17.83 -17.92 -4.16
CA VAL A 323 -18.82 -18.99 -4.05
C VAL A 323 -19.13 -19.28 -2.59
N GLU A 324 -20.39 -19.10 -2.21
CA GLU A 324 -20.90 -19.41 -0.86
C GLU A 324 -20.77 -20.89 -0.51
N ASP A 325 -20.67 -21.17 0.79
CA ASP A 325 -20.61 -22.52 1.37
C ASP A 325 -19.52 -23.39 0.73
N SER A 326 -18.39 -22.76 0.41
CA SER A 326 -17.23 -23.37 -0.20
C SER A 326 -15.97 -23.12 0.62
N SER A 327 -14.85 -23.69 0.22
CA SER A 327 -13.56 -23.41 0.85
C SER A 327 -12.43 -23.44 -0.16
N ILE A 328 -11.39 -22.70 0.17
CA ILE A 328 -10.14 -22.66 -0.57
C ILE A 328 -8.97 -22.87 0.39
N THR A 329 -7.83 -23.25 -0.17
CA THR A 329 -6.55 -23.17 0.52
C THR A 329 -5.71 -22.08 -0.14
N VAL A 330 -5.17 -21.19 0.68
CA VAL A 330 -4.13 -20.24 0.28
C VAL A 330 -2.80 -20.82 0.72
N SER A 331 -1.79 -20.69 -0.13
CA SER A 331 -0.43 -21.13 0.12
C SER A 331 0.55 -20.02 -0.24
N VAL A 332 1.62 -19.94 0.53
CA VAL A 332 2.76 -19.07 0.27
C VAL A 332 4.05 -19.86 0.42
N ALA A 333 5.02 -19.59 -0.44
CA ALA A 333 6.34 -20.15 -0.34
C ALA A 333 7.44 -19.11 -0.61
N CYS A 334 8.56 -19.30 0.08
CA CYS A 334 9.84 -18.69 -0.21
C CYS A 334 10.82 -19.77 -0.59
N GLY A 335 11.56 -19.59 -1.68
CA GLY A 335 12.52 -20.55 -2.18
C GLY A 335 12.19 -21.06 -3.58
N ASN A 336 12.86 -22.15 -3.93
CA ASN A 336 12.61 -22.86 -5.18
C ASN A 336 11.32 -23.70 -5.05
N ILE A 337 10.32 -23.33 -5.83
CA ILE A 337 9.01 -23.95 -5.85
C ILE A 337 8.90 -24.95 -7.02
N GLU A 338 7.91 -25.84 -6.98
CA GLU A 338 7.67 -26.82 -8.05
C GLU A 338 7.01 -26.21 -9.28
N GLN A 339 6.21 -25.17 -9.09
CA GLN A 339 5.46 -24.52 -10.15
C GLN A 339 6.40 -23.65 -10.99
N ALA A 340 6.22 -23.69 -12.31
CA ALA A 340 6.90 -22.76 -13.21
C ALA A 340 6.36 -21.34 -13.01
N VAL A 341 7.25 -20.36 -12.93
CA VAL A 341 6.92 -18.93 -12.92
C VAL A 341 7.45 -18.31 -14.20
N ASP A 342 6.57 -17.76 -15.02
CA ASP A 342 6.96 -17.19 -16.31
C ASP A 342 7.73 -15.88 -16.14
N ASP A 343 7.30 -15.01 -15.22
CA ASP A 343 7.98 -13.78 -14.84
C ASP A 343 8.00 -13.62 -13.31
N ILE A 344 9.18 -13.37 -12.74
CA ILE A 344 9.29 -13.02 -11.33
C ILE A 344 9.14 -11.52 -11.18
N LEU A 345 8.00 -11.11 -10.64
CA LEU A 345 7.74 -9.76 -10.17
C LEU A 345 7.57 -9.81 -8.65
N PRO A 346 7.80 -8.69 -7.94
CA PRO A 346 7.43 -8.60 -6.53
C PRO A 346 5.95 -8.97 -6.35
N GLY A 347 5.63 -9.94 -5.50
CA GLY A 347 4.29 -10.46 -5.27
C GLY A 347 3.75 -11.27 -6.44
N VAL A 348 4.27 -12.49 -6.66
CA VAL A 348 3.76 -13.43 -7.66
C VAL A 348 2.55 -14.18 -7.11
N ILE A 349 1.45 -14.23 -7.88
CA ILE A 349 0.26 -15.04 -7.60
C ILE A 349 0.12 -16.12 -8.68
N LEU A 350 -0.03 -17.36 -8.27
CA LEU A 350 -0.33 -18.50 -9.12
C LEU A 350 -1.79 -18.95 -8.96
N GLU A 351 -2.38 -19.47 -10.03
CA GLU A 351 -3.73 -20.04 -10.02
C GLU A 351 -3.82 -21.42 -9.35
N THR A 352 -2.68 -21.94 -8.88
CA THR A 352 -2.58 -23.22 -8.18
C THR A 352 -1.80 -23.05 -6.89
N LEU A 353 -2.01 -23.95 -5.94
CA LEU A 353 -1.20 -24.01 -4.73
C LEU A 353 0.30 -24.05 -5.04
N VAL A 354 1.05 -23.31 -4.24
CA VAL A 354 2.51 -23.27 -4.27
C VAL A 354 3.04 -24.36 -3.35
N SER A 355 4.02 -25.12 -3.84
CA SER A 355 4.69 -26.16 -3.08
C SER A 355 6.20 -26.02 -3.23
N CYS A 356 6.91 -26.26 -2.13
CA CYS A 356 8.37 -26.35 -2.14
C CYS A 356 8.84 -27.57 -2.94
N GLY A 357 9.87 -27.37 -3.77
CA GLY A 357 10.51 -28.44 -4.51
C GLY A 357 11.17 -29.48 -3.61
N ALA A 358 11.11 -30.75 -4.01
CA ALA A 358 11.79 -31.82 -3.30
C ALA A 358 13.32 -31.60 -3.23
N ASN A 359 13.86 -31.58 -2.01
CA ASN A 359 15.29 -31.37 -1.70
C ASN A 359 15.84 -29.96 -1.94
N VAL A 360 15.01 -28.92 -1.83
CA VAL A 360 15.47 -27.55 -2.04
C VAL A 360 15.25 -26.68 -0.81
N GLU A 361 16.12 -25.68 -0.65
CA GLU A 361 16.00 -24.60 0.33
C GLU A 361 14.72 -23.81 0.02
N CYS A 362 13.65 -24.17 0.72
CA CYS A 362 12.34 -23.58 0.55
C CYS A 362 11.53 -23.75 1.84
N GLN A 363 10.80 -22.70 2.21
CA GLN A 363 9.87 -22.68 3.32
C GLN A 363 8.47 -22.35 2.78
N GLN A 364 7.43 -22.95 3.37
CA GLN A 364 6.06 -22.74 2.93
C GLN A 364 5.10 -22.68 4.12
N ALA A 365 3.99 -21.98 3.93
CA ALA A 365 2.84 -21.96 4.82
C ALA A 365 1.55 -22.06 4.00
N SER A 366 0.49 -22.56 4.62
CA SER A 366 -0.83 -22.63 3.99
C SER A 366 -1.92 -22.45 5.02
N GLN A 367 -3.04 -21.85 4.59
CA GLN A 367 -4.22 -21.65 5.40
C GLN A 367 -5.45 -22.04 4.59
N GLN A 368 -6.32 -22.86 5.17
CA GLN A 368 -7.66 -23.08 4.62
C GLN A 368 -8.54 -21.90 5.02
N ILE A 369 -9.32 -21.37 4.09
CA ILE A 369 -10.28 -20.29 4.28
C ILE A 369 -11.66 -20.81 3.87
N GLU A 370 -12.62 -20.70 4.79
CA GLU A 370 -14.01 -21.02 4.51
C GLU A 370 -14.72 -19.78 3.97
N ILE A 371 -15.53 -19.97 2.93
CA ILE A 371 -16.32 -18.90 2.33
C ILE A 371 -17.76 -19.08 2.77
N THR A 372 -18.21 -18.19 3.65
CA THR A 372 -19.54 -18.26 4.25
C THR A 372 -20.56 -17.56 3.37
N SER A 373 -21.83 -17.98 3.51
CA SER A 373 -22.96 -17.33 2.88
C SER A 373 -23.03 -15.84 3.23
N LEU A 374 -23.43 -15.01 2.27
CA LEU A 374 -23.60 -13.58 2.48
C LEU A 374 -24.66 -13.30 3.56
N SER A 375 -24.28 -12.52 4.57
CA SER A 375 -25.14 -12.18 5.71
C SER A 375 -26.28 -11.25 5.31
N VAL A 376 -27.43 -11.39 5.97
CA VAL A 376 -28.61 -10.54 5.76
C VAL A 376 -28.70 -9.55 6.91
N LEU A 377 -28.77 -8.27 6.58
CA LEU A 377 -28.82 -7.18 7.57
C LEU A 377 -30.24 -6.73 7.89
N SER A 378 -31.15 -6.82 6.91
CA SER A 378 -32.56 -6.46 7.10
C SER A 378 -33.45 -7.03 5.99
N PHE A 379 -34.76 -6.91 6.18
CA PHE A 379 -35.77 -7.18 5.15
C PHE A 379 -36.60 -5.94 4.86
N ASP A 380 -36.94 -5.77 3.58
CA ASP A 380 -38.05 -4.94 3.15
C ASP A 380 -39.21 -5.85 2.76
N VAL A 381 -40.33 -5.73 3.47
CA VAL A 381 -41.49 -6.62 3.31
C VAL A 381 -42.71 -5.80 2.94
N THR A 382 -43.42 -6.21 1.90
CA THR A 382 -44.75 -5.69 1.61
C THR A 382 -45.81 -6.77 1.72
N ALA A 383 -47.03 -6.40 2.10
CA ALA A 383 -48.20 -7.25 2.03
C ALA A 383 -49.25 -6.60 1.13
N ASN A 384 -49.59 -7.22 0.00
CA ASN A 384 -50.53 -6.68 -0.98
C ASN A 384 -50.20 -5.21 -1.36
N ASP A 385 -48.93 -4.93 -1.69
CA ASP A 385 -48.39 -3.60 -2.04
C ASP A 385 -48.39 -2.57 -0.89
N ILE A 386 -48.47 -3.01 0.37
CA ILE A 386 -48.35 -2.15 1.56
C ILE A 386 -47.04 -2.46 2.28
N ASP A 387 -46.19 -1.46 2.44
CA ASP A 387 -44.94 -1.57 3.21
C ASP A 387 -45.22 -1.93 4.66
N LEU A 388 -44.48 -2.92 5.16
CA LEU A 388 -44.55 -3.37 6.54
C LEU A 388 -43.36 -2.85 7.34
N THR A 389 -43.55 -2.76 8.65
CA THR A 389 -42.47 -2.51 9.61
C THR A 389 -42.44 -3.67 10.58
N ASP A 390 -41.22 -4.12 10.93
CA ASP A 390 -41.02 -5.30 11.77
C ASP A 390 -41.79 -5.18 13.10
N ASP A 391 -42.60 -6.20 13.39
CA ASP A 391 -43.45 -6.35 14.58
C ASP A 391 -44.41 -5.18 14.85
N VAL A 392 -44.70 -4.36 13.83
CA VAL A 392 -45.69 -3.28 13.91
C VAL A 392 -46.97 -3.69 13.20
N SER A 393 -48.10 -3.55 13.89
CA SER A 393 -49.40 -3.91 13.30
C SER A 393 -49.86 -2.90 12.24
N ILE A 394 -50.37 -3.42 11.12
CA ILE A 394 -51.06 -2.63 10.10
C ILE A 394 -52.50 -3.10 9.98
N SER A 395 -53.44 -2.15 10.11
CA SER A 395 -54.87 -2.44 9.96
C SER A 395 -55.33 -2.27 8.51
N LEU A 396 -55.93 -3.32 7.97
CA LEU A 396 -56.50 -3.29 6.62
C LEU A 396 -57.86 -2.59 6.62
N SER A 397 -58.16 -1.86 5.54
CA SER A 397 -59.44 -1.17 5.37
C SER A 397 -60.59 -2.10 4.95
N SER A 398 -60.25 -3.29 4.45
CA SER A 398 -61.19 -4.34 4.06
C SER A 398 -60.52 -5.70 4.18
N ARG A 399 -61.32 -6.77 4.32
CA ARG A 399 -60.83 -8.14 4.39
C ARG A 399 -60.49 -8.64 2.97
N PRO A 400 -59.21 -8.88 2.64
CA PRO A 400 -58.86 -9.48 1.35
C PRO A 400 -59.15 -10.99 1.37
N ALA A 401 -59.18 -11.60 0.18
CA ALA A 401 -59.25 -13.07 0.07
C ALA A 401 -57.89 -13.72 0.43
N GLU A 402 -56.80 -13.05 0.08
CA GLU A 402 -55.43 -13.52 0.23
C GLU A 402 -54.52 -12.38 0.74
N ILE A 403 -53.47 -12.76 1.46
CA ILE A 403 -52.34 -11.90 1.78
C ILE A 403 -51.15 -12.45 1.00
N THR A 404 -50.60 -11.64 0.10
CA THR A 404 -49.36 -11.95 -0.63
C THR A 404 -48.24 -11.11 -0.06
N LEU A 405 -47.21 -11.78 0.47
CA LEU A 405 -45.99 -11.14 0.91
C LEU A 405 -45.00 -11.06 -0.24
N PHE A 406 -44.31 -9.92 -0.32
CA PHE A 406 -43.15 -9.74 -1.17
C PHE A 406 -41.98 -9.36 -0.27
N VAL A 407 -40.91 -10.17 -0.30
CA VAL A 407 -39.78 -10.06 0.62
C VAL A 407 -38.52 -9.78 -0.17
N THR A 408 -37.88 -8.65 0.14
CA THR A 408 -36.55 -8.29 -0.35
C THR A 408 -35.59 -8.38 0.84
N ALA A 409 -34.49 -9.12 0.69
CA ALA A 409 -33.40 -9.13 1.66
C ALA A 409 -32.36 -8.08 1.30
N ASN A 410 -31.86 -7.38 2.30
CA ASN A 410 -30.73 -6.46 2.18
C ASN A 410 -29.49 -7.13 2.79
N PHE A 411 -28.45 -7.31 1.98
CA PHE A 411 -27.28 -8.10 2.33
C PHE A 411 -26.13 -7.24 2.85
N SER A 412 -25.15 -7.88 3.52
CA SER A 412 -23.97 -7.24 4.11
C SER A 412 -23.06 -6.54 3.10
N ASN A 413 -23.06 -6.98 1.84
CA ASN A 413 -22.31 -6.35 0.75
C ASN A 413 -23.00 -5.08 0.17
N GLY A 414 -24.20 -4.74 0.64
CA GLY A 414 -24.97 -3.59 0.18
C GLY A 414 -25.93 -3.86 -0.98
N ASP A 415 -25.97 -5.07 -1.50
CA ASP A 415 -26.96 -5.49 -2.49
C ASP A 415 -28.30 -5.84 -1.84
N SER A 416 -29.35 -5.84 -2.65
CA SER A 416 -30.69 -6.29 -2.27
C SER A 416 -31.23 -7.26 -3.32
N ASP A 417 -31.88 -8.34 -2.88
CA ASP A 417 -32.52 -9.30 -3.79
C ASP A 417 -33.90 -9.73 -3.29
N ILE A 418 -34.77 -10.10 -4.24
CA ILE A 418 -36.12 -10.58 -3.99
C ILE A 418 -36.03 -12.06 -3.63
N ILE A 419 -36.36 -12.40 -2.39
CA ILE A 419 -36.23 -13.75 -1.84
C ILE A 419 -37.58 -14.41 -1.55
N THR A 420 -38.69 -13.84 -2.03
CA THR A 420 -40.07 -14.33 -1.77
C THR A 420 -40.23 -15.84 -2.05
N ASP A 421 -39.63 -16.31 -3.15
CA ASP A 421 -39.71 -17.71 -3.59
C ASP A 421 -38.44 -18.51 -3.24
N ASP A 422 -37.52 -17.94 -2.44
CA ASP A 422 -36.29 -18.60 -2.03
C ASP A 422 -36.61 -19.79 -1.11
N ASN A 423 -35.97 -20.93 -1.35
CA ASN A 423 -36.25 -22.16 -0.62
C ASN A 423 -35.68 -22.19 0.81
N LEU A 424 -34.77 -21.27 1.14
CA LEU A 424 -34.23 -21.08 2.48
C LEU A 424 -35.04 -20.07 3.30
N LEU A 425 -35.96 -19.31 2.68
CA LEU A 425 -36.84 -18.39 3.38
C LEU A 425 -38.01 -19.17 4.02
N ASP A 426 -38.02 -19.21 5.35
CA ASP A 426 -39.08 -19.89 6.10
C ASP A 426 -40.19 -18.91 6.49
N TYR A 427 -41.43 -19.32 6.20
CA TYR A 427 -42.65 -18.61 6.55
C TYR A 427 -43.41 -19.40 7.62
N THR A 428 -43.34 -18.93 8.87
CA THR A 428 -44.02 -19.58 10.00
C THR A 428 -45.16 -18.72 10.53
N ILE A 429 -46.41 -19.23 10.47
CA ILE A 429 -47.56 -18.58 11.14
C ILE A 429 -47.41 -18.73 12.66
N ILE A 430 -47.49 -17.61 13.38
CA ILE A 430 -47.41 -17.56 14.84
C ILE A 430 -48.82 -17.51 15.42
N PRO A 431 -49.27 -18.54 16.18
CA PRO A 431 -50.57 -18.51 16.84
C PRO A 431 -50.67 -17.36 17.85
N ILE A 432 -51.85 -16.73 17.92
CA ILE A 432 -52.14 -15.67 18.90
C ILE A 432 -53.13 -16.22 19.94
N ASP A 433 -52.74 -16.14 21.21
CA ASP A 433 -53.54 -16.64 22.32
C ASP A 433 -54.96 -16.03 22.33
N GLY A 434 -55.97 -16.91 22.34
CA GLY A 434 -57.37 -16.51 22.38
C GLY A 434 -57.98 -16.16 21.02
N GLN A 435 -57.26 -16.33 19.90
CA GLN A 435 -57.79 -16.20 18.55
C GLN A 435 -57.86 -17.56 17.84
N SER A 436 -58.89 -17.76 17.01
CA SER A 436 -58.93 -18.86 16.04
C SER A 436 -58.00 -18.55 14.87
N ASP A 437 -57.63 -19.56 14.07
CA ASP A 437 -56.79 -19.37 12.87
C ASP A 437 -57.39 -18.29 11.96
N VAL A 438 -56.60 -17.23 11.73
CA VAL A 438 -56.99 -16.05 10.92
C VAL A 438 -56.55 -16.25 9.47
N ILE A 439 -55.44 -16.94 9.26
CA ILE A 439 -54.83 -17.23 7.96
C ILE A 439 -54.36 -18.69 7.89
N GLU A 440 -54.23 -19.22 6.68
CA GLU A 440 -53.59 -20.52 6.39
C GLU A 440 -52.63 -20.41 5.21
N THR A 441 -51.58 -21.23 5.18
CA THR A 441 -50.61 -21.28 4.07
C THR A 441 -51.23 -21.90 2.82
N ILE A 442 -50.89 -21.35 1.65
CA ILE A 442 -51.22 -21.97 0.36
C ILE A 442 -50.06 -22.88 -0.04
N THR A 443 -50.35 -24.16 -0.31
CA THR A 443 -49.34 -25.12 -0.78
C THR A 443 -48.79 -24.68 -2.14
N ASP A 444 -47.47 -24.80 -2.32
CA ASP A 444 -46.74 -24.44 -3.54
C ASP A 444 -46.80 -22.93 -3.92
N SER A 445 -47.19 -22.06 -2.99
CA SER A 445 -47.19 -20.60 -3.17
C SER A 445 -46.51 -19.90 -1.97
N PRO A 446 -45.15 -19.83 -1.94
CA PRO A 446 -44.40 -19.13 -0.91
C PRO A 446 -44.90 -17.69 -0.71
N GLY A 447 -44.94 -17.24 0.55
CA GLY A 447 -45.41 -15.90 0.89
C GLY A 447 -46.92 -15.63 0.69
N VAL A 448 -47.72 -16.60 0.23
CA VAL A 448 -49.17 -16.42 0.01
C VAL A 448 -50.01 -17.16 1.06
N PHE A 449 -50.97 -16.44 1.64
CA PHE A 449 -51.83 -16.93 2.71
C PHE A 449 -53.31 -16.67 2.38
N THR A 450 -54.16 -17.69 2.61
CA THR A 450 -55.62 -17.53 2.52
C THR A 450 -56.17 -16.90 3.79
N VAL A 451 -57.08 -15.94 3.67
CA VAL A 451 -57.71 -15.25 4.80
C VAL A 451 -59.04 -15.91 5.21
N LEU A 452 -59.03 -16.55 6.38
CA LEU A 452 -60.14 -17.36 6.89
C LEU A 452 -61.17 -16.50 7.66
N ALA A 453 -60.70 -15.59 8.50
CA ALA A 453 -61.54 -14.81 9.42
C ALA A 453 -60.98 -13.40 9.66
N ALA A 454 -61.76 -12.56 10.35
CA ALA A 454 -61.27 -11.30 10.92
C ALA A 454 -60.43 -11.59 12.16
N GLY A 455 -59.41 -10.77 12.42
CA GLY A 455 -58.47 -10.97 13.54
C GLY A 455 -57.07 -10.48 13.21
N THR A 456 -56.10 -10.84 14.05
CA THR A 456 -54.69 -10.50 13.84
C THR A 456 -53.97 -11.69 13.22
N ALA A 457 -53.33 -11.49 12.08
CA ALA A 457 -52.39 -12.44 11.49
C ALA A 457 -50.96 -12.05 11.89
N LYS A 458 -50.19 -13.00 12.43
CA LYS A 458 -48.76 -12.83 12.72
C LYS A 458 -47.95 -13.91 12.01
N ILE A 459 -46.99 -13.50 11.18
CA ILE A 459 -46.13 -14.40 10.40
C ILE A 459 -44.68 -14.06 10.73
N LYS A 460 -43.89 -15.06 11.11
CA LYS A 460 -42.43 -14.96 11.25
C LYS A 460 -41.79 -15.34 9.92
N LEU A 461 -40.97 -14.44 9.40
CA LEU A 461 -40.03 -14.67 8.32
C LEU A 461 -38.66 -14.98 8.93
N PHE A 462 -37.98 -16.01 8.44
CA PHE A 462 -36.61 -16.34 8.86
C PHE A 462 -35.77 -16.73 7.65
N PHE A 463 -34.64 -16.04 7.45
CA PHE A 463 -33.71 -16.33 6.37
C PHE A 463 -32.29 -15.93 6.79
N ARG A 464 -31.35 -16.88 6.66
CA ARG A 464 -29.92 -16.71 6.97
C ARG A 464 -29.63 -16.02 8.32
N GLY A 465 -30.34 -16.43 9.37
CA GLY A 465 -30.14 -15.90 10.73
C GLY A 465 -30.95 -14.65 11.06
N GLU A 466 -31.45 -13.93 10.06
CA GLU A 466 -32.26 -12.72 10.24
C GLU A 466 -33.75 -13.07 10.37
N THR A 467 -34.50 -12.29 11.17
CA THR A 467 -35.92 -12.55 11.47
C THR A 467 -36.76 -11.29 11.29
N PHE A 468 -37.94 -11.43 10.70
CA PHE A 468 -38.95 -10.37 10.60
C PHE A 468 -40.33 -10.87 11.00
N TYR A 469 -41.10 -10.05 11.71
CA TYR A 469 -42.48 -10.34 12.08
C TYR A 469 -43.45 -9.45 11.32
N VAL A 470 -44.23 -10.07 10.45
CA VAL A 470 -45.39 -9.45 9.81
C VAL A 470 -46.57 -9.49 10.77
N VAL A 471 -47.18 -8.34 11.06
CA VAL A 471 -48.39 -8.24 11.90
C VAL A 471 -49.48 -7.46 11.16
N ILE A 472 -50.59 -8.13 10.83
CA ILE A 472 -51.68 -7.55 10.04
C ILE A 472 -53.01 -7.71 10.79
N GLU A 473 -53.75 -6.63 10.97
CA GLU A 473 -55.12 -6.65 11.51
C GLU A 473 -56.13 -6.68 10.36
N ILE A 474 -56.90 -7.76 10.30
CA ILE A 474 -57.90 -8.04 9.25
C ILE A 474 -59.30 -7.72 9.82
N PRO A 475 -60.09 -6.86 9.15
CA PRO A 475 -61.39 -6.40 9.65
C PRO A 475 -62.53 -7.42 9.51
#